data_AF-A0A2D6RH10-F1
#
_entry.id   AF-A0A2D6RH10-F1
#
_cell.length_a   1.000
_cell.length_b   1.000
_cell.length_c   1.000
_cell.angle_alpha   90.00
_cell.angle_beta   90.00
_cell.angle_gamma   90.00
#
_symmetry.space_group_name_H-M   'P 1'
#
loop_
_entity.id
_entity.type
_entity.pdbx_description
1 polymer ?
#
loop_
_entity_poly.entity_id
_entity_poly.type
_entity_poly.pdbx_seq_one_letter_code
_entity_poly.pdbx_strand_id
1 'polypeptide(L)'
;MKHSSRLCGLVASTLLIPTIANATIVEFVTSQGNVRVNLHDETTPKTVENFLNYVSDGDYNESLIHRVETNFVIQGGGFKYQDDGFNFGFIDTDDAVVNEPVWSNVKGTIAMAKLSGNANSATSQWFFNMTDNSANLDVQNGGFTVFGQVVEEDMPVLEAINELTRCSNSFGATPMVNYTGTQCTSGEAPGYENFVTIYSVDIIDETVVTDSALSKTPNTLIDEDNTPQPDTGSGGGGSLFWLLLCSFFGLSRFKR
;
A
#
# COMPACT_ATOMS: atom_id res chain seq x y z
N MET A 1 -6.60 -18.81 -69.68
CA MET A 1 -7.50 -18.40 -68.58
C MET A 1 -6.90 -18.84 -67.24
N LYS A 2 -6.54 -17.85 -66.42
CA LYS A 2 -6.51 -17.77 -64.94
C LYS A 2 -5.90 -18.91 -64.09
N HIS A 3 -4.74 -18.58 -63.52
CA HIS A 3 -4.27 -18.71 -62.11
C HIS A 3 -4.82 -19.82 -61.18
N SER A 4 -3.92 -20.43 -60.40
CA SER A 4 -3.77 -20.11 -58.96
C SER A 4 -2.75 -21.03 -58.27
N SER A 5 -1.59 -20.47 -57.90
CA SER A 5 -0.73 -21.00 -56.83
C SER A 5 -1.48 -20.91 -55.51
N ARG A 6 -1.49 -21.99 -54.73
CA ARG A 6 -1.91 -21.94 -53.32
C ARG A 6 -0.68 -22.09 -52.44
N LEU A 7 -0.27 -20.95 -51.91
CA LEU A 7 0.67 -20.78 -50.80
C LEU A 7 0.04 -21.44 -49.56
N CYS A 8 0.68 -22.46 -49.02
CA CYS A 8 0.28 -23.08 -47.76
C CYS A 8 0.79 -22.18 -46.62
N GLY A 9 -0.07 -21.30 -46.11
CA GLY A 9 0.25 -20.43 -44.99
C GLY A 9 0.30 -21.23 -43.69
N LEU A 10 1.47 -21.26 -43.06
CA LEU A 10 1.65 -21.78 -41.71
C LEU A 10 1.02 -20.78 -40.73
N VAL A 11 -0.09 -21.15 -40.09
CA VAL A 11 -0.69 -20.35 -39.01
C VAL A 11 0.02 -20.74 -37.72
N ALA A 12 0.93 -19.88 -37.24
CA ALA A 12 1.47 -20.00 -35.90
C ALA A 12 0.41 -19.47 -34.91
N SER A 13 -0.32 -20.39 -34.27
CA SER A 13 -1.15 -20.06 -33.12
C SER A 13 -0.25 -19.71 -31.94
N THR A 14 -0.13 -18.42 -31.65
CA THR A 14 0.38 -17.95 -30.36
C THR A 14 -0.60 -18.39 -29.27
N LEU A 15 -0.22 -19.40 -28.48
CA LEU A 15 -0.89 -19.66 -27.21
C LEU A 15 -0.64 -18.43 -26.32
N LEU A 16 -1.71 -17.70 -26.03
CA LEU A 16 -1.75 -16.80 -24.89
C LEU A 16 -1.75 -17.70 -23.65
N ILE A 17 -0.63 -17.73 -22.94
CA ILE A 17 -0.57 -18.32 -21.60
C ILE A 17 -1.38 -17.36 -20.72
N PRO A 18 -2.47 -17.79 -20.07
CA PRO A 18 -3.14 -16.95 -19.09
C PRO A 18 -2.13 -16.68 -17.97
N THR A 19 -1.85 -15.40 -17.72
CA THR A 19 -1.18 -14.99 -16.49
C THR A 19 -2.07 -15.44 -15.34
N ILE A 20 -1.53 -16.28 -14.48
CA ILE A 20 -2.28 -16.81 -13.35
C ILE A 20 -2.38 -15.67 -12.34
N ALA A 21 -3.51 -14.96 -12.32
CA ALA A 21 -3.86 -14.10 -11.20
C ALA A 21 -4.33 -15.02 -10.06
N ASN A 22 -3.43 -15.26 -9.11
CA ASN A 22 -3.68 -16.08 -7.92
C ASN A 22 -4.19 -15.18 -6.79
N ALA A 23 -5.38 -15.41 -6.25
CA ALA A 23 -5.74 -14.83 -4.95
C ALA A 23 -5.06 -15.50 -3.80
N THR A 24 -4.75 -14.68 -2.81
CA THR A 24 -3.54 -14.92 -2.05
C THR A 24 -3.72 -14.50 -0.60
N ILE A 25 -3.26 -15.35 0.33
CA ILE A 25 -2.94 -14.89 1.68
C ILE A 25 -1.44 -14.60 1.69
N VAL A 26 -1.09 -13.37 2.04
CA VAL A 26 0.30 -12.98 2.30
C VAL A 26 0.55 -12.86 3.79
N GLU A 27 1.74 -13.21 4.23
CA GLU A 27 2.23 -13.02 5.58
C GLU A 27 3.37 -12.01 5.59
N PHE A 28 3.18 -10.89 6.28
CA PHE A 28 4.25 -9.95 6.59
C PHE A 28 5.00 -10.47 7.82
N VAL A 29 6.24 -10.90 7.64
CA VAL A 29 7.11 -11.34 8.74
C VAL A 29 7.84 -10.10 9.26
N THR A 30 7.45 -9.59 10.43
CA THR A 30 8.01 -8.35 10.97
C THR A 30 8.76 -8.56 12.29
N SER A 31 9.61 -7.61 12.64
CA SER A 31 10.26 -7.55 13.96
C SER A 31 9.29 -7.53 15.15
N GLN A 32 8.02 -7.16 14.94
CA GLN A 32 7.00 -7.07 15.99
C GLN A 32 6.02 -8.25 15.98
N GLY A 33 6.19 -9.22 15.07
CA GLY A 33 5.29 -10.34 14.87
C GLY A 33 4.81 -10.47 13.43
N ASN A 34 4.09 -11.54 13.13
CA ASN A 34 3.57 -11.80 11.79
C ASN A 34 2.19 -11.16 11.61
N VAL A 35 1.90 -10.67 10.40
CA VAL A 35 0.59 -10.14 10.03
C VAL A 35 0.13 -10.78 8.73
N ARG A 36 -0.94 -11.57 8.77
CA ARG A 36 -1.53 -12.17 7.56
C ARG A 36 -2.62 -11.27 6.99
N VAL A 37 -2.67 -11.23 5.67
CA VAL A 37 -3.63 -10.43 4.90
C VAL A 37 -4.24 -11.30 3.81
N ASN A 38 -5.56 -11.35 3.76
CA ASN A 38 -6.30 -11.89 2.62
C ASN A 38 -6.46 -10.79 1.57
N LEU A 39 -6.04 -11.06 0.33
CA LEU A 39 -6.12 -10.10 -0.77
C LEU A 39 -7.48 -10.18 -1.50
N HIS A 40 -7.87 -9.07 -2.14
CA HIS A 40 -9.17 -8.88 -2.81
C HIS A 40 -9.08 -9.07 -4.33
N ASP A 41 -8.38 -10.10 -4.77
CA ASP A 41 -7.90 -10.31 -6.14
C ASP A 41 -8.94 -10.20 -7.24
N GLU A 42 -10.14 -10.74 -7.04
CA GLU A 42 -11.17 -10.68 -8.08
C GLU A 42 -11.72 -9.26 -8.28
N THR A 43 -11.62 -8.42 -7.25
CA THR A 43 -12.26 -7.09 -7.21
C THR A 43 -11.31 -5.92 -7.30
N THR A 44 -10.02 -6.13 -6.99
CA THR A 44 -8.93 -5.16 -7.19
C THR A 44 -7.71 -5.80 -7.87
N PRO A 45 -7.91 -6.48 -9.01
CA PRO A 45 -6.89 -7.36 -9.61
C PRO A 45 -5.60 -6.64 -9.99
N LYS A 46 -5.67 -5.41 -10.51
CA LYS A 46 -4.46 -4.69 -10.94
C LYS A 46 -3.60 -4.29 -9.76
N THR A 47 -4.26 -3.91 -8.68
CA THR A 47 -3.58 -3.51 -7.45
C THR A 47 -2.92 -4.71 -6.78
N VAL A 48 -3.63 -5.84 -6.71
CA VAL A 48 -3.07 -7.07 -6.15
C VAL A 48 -1.92 -7.59 -7.00
N GLU A 49 -2.06 -7.63 -8.33
CA GLU A 49 -0.97 -8.02 -9.24
C GLU A 49 0.29 -7.18 -9.01
N ASN A 50 0.14 -5.86 -8.95
CA ASN A 50 1.26 -4.95 -8.64
C ASN A 50 1.88 -5.25 -7.25
N PHE A 51 1.06 -5.39 -6.21
CA PHE A 51 1.58 -5.70 -4.87
C PHE A 51 2.35 -7.04 -4.86
N LEU A 52 1.81 -8.08 -5.49
CA LEU A 52 2.44 -9.40 -5.56
C LEU A 52 3.71 -9.43 -6.42
N ASN A 53 3.87 -8.51 -7.38
CA ASN A 53 5.13 -8.34 -8.11
C ASN A 53 6.26 -7.90 -7.16
N TYR A 54 6.05 -6.87 -6.34
CA TYR A 54 7.03 -6.44 -5.34
C TYR A 54 7.32 -7.53 -4.29
N VAL A 55 6.32 -8.34 -3.94
CA VAL A 55 6.49 -9.52 -3.07
C VAL A 55 7.40 -10.55 -3.74
N SER A 56 7.09 -10.93 -4.99
CA SER A 56 7.81 -11.96 -5.74
C SER A 56 9.25 -11.56 -6.08
N ASP A 57 9.48 -10.27 -6.35
CA ASP A 57 10.81 -9.70 -6.58
C ASP A 57 11.64 -9.57 -5.28
N GLY A 58 11.01 -9.74 -4.10
CA GLY A 58 11.65 -9.54 -2.80
C GLY A 58 11.94 -8.06 -2.50
N ASP A 59 11.26 -7.14 -3.19
CA ASP A 59 11.48 -5.70 -3.03
C ASP A 59 11.07 -5.22 -1.63
N TYR A 60 10.08 -5.85 -1.00
CA TYR A 60 9.71 -5.59 0.40
C TYR A 60 10.62 -6.25 1.45
N ASN A 61 11.54 -7.13 1.07
CA ASN A 61 12.43 -7.77 2.03
C ASN A 61 13.37 -6.74 2.66
N GLU A 62 13.53 -6.80 3.98
CA GLU A 62 14.31 -5.83 4.77
C GLU A 62 13.80 -4.38 4.63
N SER A 63 12.51 -4.21 4.33
CA SER A 63 11.87 -2.89 4.25
C SER A 63 11.34 -2.42 5.60
N LEU A 64 11.03 -1.14 5.71
CA LEU A 64 10.61 -0.51 6.96
C LEU A 64 9.14 -0.13 6.94
N ILE A 65 8.48 -0.28 8.10
CA ILE A 65 7.36 0.59 8.45
C ILE A 65 7.93 1.97 8.75
N HIS A 66 7.83 2.86 7.77
CA HIS A 66 8.51 4.15 7.79
C HIS A 66 7.63 5.27 8.36
N ARG A 67 6.31 5.05 8.49
CA ARG A 67 5.40 6.04 9.05
C ARG A 67 4.24 5.40 9.81
N VAL A 68 3.90 5.97 10.96
CA VAL A 68 2.67 5.69 11.71
C VAL A 68 1.99 7.01 12.07
N GLU A 69 0.73 7.12 11.72
CA GLU A 69 -0.15 8.21 12.12
C GLU A 69 -1.22 7.66 13.08
N THR A 70 -1.19 8.12 14.33
CA THR A 70 -2.08 7.62 15.39
C THR A 70 -3.54 7.79 15.00
N ASN A 71 -4.35 6.76 15.23
CA ASN A 71 -5.77 6.74 14.85
C ASN A 71 -5.98 7.03 13.36
N PHE A 72 -5.04 6.66 12.50
CA PHE A 72 -5.18 6.79 11.07
C PHE A 72 -4.60 5.58 10.36
N VAL A 73 -3.29 5.55 10.10
CA VAL A 73 -2.66 4.50 9.29
C VAL A 73 -1.25 4.12 9.74
N ILE A 74 -0.86 2.89 9.42
CA ILE A 74 0.53 2.39 9.46
C ILE A 74 0.99 2.20 8.02
N GLN A 75 2.11 2.81 7.62
CA GLN A 75 2.53 2.90 6.22
C GLN A 75 3.91 2.26 5.98
N GLY A 76 4.00 1.47 4.92
CA GLY A 76 5.16 0.67 4.51
C GLY A 76 5.37 0.67 2.99
N GLY A 77 6.32 -0.15 2.52
CA GLY A 77 6.56 -0.36 1.08
C GLY A 77 7.35 0.73 0.35
N GLY A 78 7.88 1.72 1.06
CA GLY A 78 8.63 2.83 0.45
C GLY A 78 10.15 2.76 0.61
N PHE A 79 10.63 2.14 1.69
CA PHE A 79 11.98 2.41 2.17
C PHE A 79 12.66 1.19 2.82
N LYS A 80 13.99 1.16 2.76
CA LYS A 80 14.88 0.22 3.45
C LYS A 80 15.90 0.96 4.31
N TYR A 81 16.39 0.31 5.34
CA TYR A 81 17.53 0.83 6.12
C TYR A 81 18.82 0.77 5.27
N GLN A 82 19.72 1.74 5.46
CA GLN A 82 21.00 1.80 4.73
C GLN A 82 22.17 2.24 5.64
N ASP A 83 22.17 1.77 6.89
CA ASP A 83 23.24 1.97 7.88
C ASP A 83 23.55 3.44 8.25
N ASP A 84 22.58 4.34 8.07
CA ASP A 84 22.74 5.78 8.32
C ASP A 84 21.50 6.40 9.01
N GLY A 85 21.07 5.77 10.11
CA GLY A 85 19.95 6.27 10.92
C GLY A 85 18.67 6.48 10.11
N PHE A 86 18.16 7.72 10.10
CA PHE A 86 16.94 8.10 9.38
C PHE A 86 17.15 8.40 7.88
N ASN A 87 18.37 8.31 7.37
CA ASN A 87 18.62 8.42 5.93
C ASN A 87 18.27 7.08 5.27
N PHE A 88 17.03 6.91 4.83
CA PHE A 88 16.57 5.65 4.25
C PHE A 88 16.89 5.51 2.76
N GLY A 89 17.10 4.28 2.32
CA GLY A 89 17.12 3.91 0.90
C GLY A 89 15.70 3.74 0.38
N PHE A 90 15.48 4.03 -0.89
CA PHE A 90 14.17 3.85 -1.53
C PHE A 90 14.02 2.42 -2.06
N ILE A 91 12.80 1.90 -2.01
CA ILE A 91 12.42 0.75 -2.83
C ILE A 91 12.25 1.23 -4.27
N ASP A 92 12.86 0.50 -5.22
CA ASP A 92 12.69 0.77 -6.65
C ASP A 92 11.22 0.52 -7.04
N THR A 93 10.65 1.39 -7.88
CA THR A 93 9.23 1.36 -8.21
C THR A 93 8.98 0.90 -9.63
N ASP A 94 7.98 0.05 -9.80
CA ASP A 94 7.33 -0.26 -11.07
C ASP A 94 6.42 0.89 -11.54
N ASP A 95 5.83 0.70 -12.73
CA ASP A 95 4.85 1.63 -13.29
C ASP A 95 3.62 1.76 -12.39
N ALA A 96 3.02 2.96 -12.40
CA ALA A 96 1.85 3.24 -11.57
C ALA A 96 0.61 2.46 -12.03
N VAL A 97 -0.19 1.99 -11.07
CA VAL A 97 -1.43 1.27 -11.33
C VAL A 97 -2.67 2.17 -11.38
N VAL A 98 -3.66 1.72 -12.15
CA VAL A 98 -4.99 2.33 -12.19
C VAL A 98 -5.71 2.05 -10.87
N ASN A 99 -6.34 3.07 -10.31
CA ASN A 99 -7.09 3.00 -9.06
C ASN A 99 -8.35 2.12 -9.19
N GLU A 100 -8.62 1.31 -8.16
CA GLU A 100 -9.77 0.39 -8.05
C GLU A 100 -10.48 0.57 -6.68
N PRO A 101 -11.06 1.75 -6.36
CA PRO A 101 -11.56 2.11 -5.02
C PRO A 101 -12.89 1.43 -4.65
N VAL A 102 -12.99 0.11 -4.83
CA VAL A 102 -14.20 -0.70 -4.66
C VAL A 102 -14.60 -0.89 -3.20
N TRP A 103 -13.62 -1.03 -2.31
CA TRP A 103 -13.82 -1.31 -0.89
C TRP A 103 -13.49 -0.11 -0.01
N SER A 104 -14.17 -0.03 1.13
CA SER A 104 -14.08 1.09 2.07
C SER A 104 -12.85 0.98 2.98
N ASN A 105 -12.21 2.11 3.26
CA ASN A 105 -11.02 2.26 4.10
C ASN A 105 -11.37 2.20 5.60
N VAL A 106 -11.87 1.04 6.04
CA VAL A 106 -12.21 0.77 7.45
C VAL A 106 -11.07 0.08 8.19
N LYS A 107 -11.12 0.05 9.54
CA LYS A 107 -10.10 -0.59 10.39
C LYS A 107 -9.81 -2.03 9.92
N GLY A 108 -8.53 -2.39 9.85
CA GLY A 108 -8.07 -3.74 9.50
C GLY A 108 -7.98 -3.99 8.00
N THR A 109 -8.19 -2.98 7.15
CA THR A 109 -7.93 -3.08 5.71
C THR A 109 -6.53 -2.61 5.35
N ILE A 110 -5.98 -3.12 4.24
CA ILE A 110 -4.76 -2.59 3.61
C ILE A 110 -5.14 -1.88 2.31
N ALA A 111 -4.53 -0.71 2.07
CA ALA A 111 -4.77 0.10 0.88
C ALA A 111 -3.48 0.68 0.29
N MET A 112 -3.51 1.02 -0.99
CA MET A 112 -2.36 1.60 -1.69
C MET A 112 -2.20 3.09 -1.41
N ALA A 113 -0.99 3.53 -1.05
CA ALA A 113 -0.66 4.95 -0.96
C ALA A 113 -0.48 5.57 -2.36
N LYS A 114 -0.74 6.87 -2.48
CA LYS A 114 -0.78 7.61 -3.76
C LYS A 114 -0.25 9.02 -3.61
N LEU A 115 0.19 9.60 -4.72
CA LEU A 115 0.50 11.03 -4.82
C LEU A 115 -0.80 11.85 -4.78
N SER A 116 -0.76 12.95 -4.03
CA SER A 116 -1.90 13.89 -3.95
C SER A 116 -2.24 14.47 -5.32
N GLY A 117 -3.53 14.53 -5.65
CA GLY A 117 -4.04 15.05 -6.92
C GLY A 117 -3.85 14.11 -8.13
N ASN A 118 -3.32 12.90 -7.93
CA ASN A 118 -3.21 11.89 -8.98
C ASN A 118 -3.75 10.54 -8.49
N ALA A 119 -4.98 10.22 -8.88
CA ALA A 119 -5.66 9.01 -8.44
C ALA A 119 -4.99 7.71 -8.93
N ASN A 120 -4.26 7.73 -10.04
CA ASN A 120 -3.63 6.55 -10.66
C ASN A 120 -2.09 6.58 -10.51
N SER A 121 -1.61 6.93 -9.32
CA SER A 121 -0.17 7.12 -9.02
C SER A 121 0.41 6.10 -8.05
N ALA A 122 -0.37 5.09 -7.65
CA ALA A 122 0.10 4.07 -6.71
C ALA A 122 1.19 3.21 -7.35
N THR A 123 2.26 2.93 -6.59
CA THR A 123 3.37 2.04 -6.99
C THR A 123 3.63 0.99 -5.89
N SER A 124 4.62 1.18 -5.03
CA SER A 124 5.07 0.20 -4.02
C SER A 124 4.53 0.47 -2.60
N GLN A 125 4.10 1.69 -2.32
CA GLN A 125 3.71 2.07 -0.96
C GLN A 125 2.27 1.67 -0.64
N TRP A 126 2.07 1.12 0.55
CA TRP A 126 0.79 0.68 1.09
C TRP A 126 0.63 1.12 2.54
N PHE A 127 -0.59 1.08 3.05
CA PHE A 127 -0.87 1.35 4.44
C PHE A 127 -1.99 0.46 5.00
N PHE A 128 -1.90 0.13 6.28
CA PHE A 128 -2.98 -0.46 7.06
C PHE A 128 -3.84 0.62 7.70
N ASN A 129 -5.16 0.50 7.59
CA ASN A 129 -6.12 1.36 8.28
C ASN A 129 -6.26 0.94 9.75
N MET A 130 -5.95 1.83 10.68
CA MET A 130 -6.02 1.56 12.13
C MET A 130 -7.35 2.01 12.77
N THR A 131 -8.17 2.75 12.03
CA THR A 131 -9.52 3.17 12.40
C THR A 131 -10.41 3.18 11.15
N ASP A 132 -11.68 3.53 11.30
CA ASP A 132 -12.53 3.89 10.18
C ASP A 132 -12.12 5.24 9.57
N ASN A 133 -11.55 5.18 8.36
CA ASN A 133 -11.10 6.34 7.59
C ASN A 133 -11.99 6.62 6.37
N SER A 134 -13.14 5.94 6.24
CA SER A 134 -14.02 5.98 5.08
C SER A 134 -14.41 7.40 4.66
N ALA A 135 -14.83 8.22 5.62
CA ALA A 135 -15.24 9.61 5.40
C ALA A 135 -14.19 10.50 4.70
N ASN A 136 -12.92 10.09 4.71
CA ASN A 136 -11.82 10.81 4.07
C ASN A 136 -11.23 10.02 2.90
N LEU A 137 -10.77 8.79 3.14
CA LEU A 137 -10.01 7.99 2.17
C LEU A 137 -10.88 7.35 1.10
N ASP A 138 -12.20 7.24 1.27
CA ASP A 138 -13.06 6.66 0.24
C ASP A 138 -13.44 7.65 -0.87
N VAL A 139 -13.24 8.94 -0.62
CA VAL A 139 -13.67 10.03 -1.52
C VAL A 139 -12.47 10.82 -2.05
N GLN A 140 -11.56 11.23 -1.16
CA GLN A 140 -10.47 12.13 -1.55
C GLN A 140 -9.57 11.48 -2.61
N ASN A 141 -9.03 12.28 -3.54
CA ASN A 141 -8.11 11.83 -4.58
C ASN A 141 -8.64 10.63 -5.40
N GLY A 142 -9.97 10.58 -5.61
CA GLY A 142 -10.66 9.50 -6.30
C GLY A 142 -10.76 8.20 -5.50
N GLY A 143 -10.69 8.27 -4.17
CA GLY A 143 -10.72 7.13 -3.25
C GLY A 143 -9.40 6.34 -3.23
N PHE A 144 -9.05 5.74 -2.11
CA PHE A 144 -7.86 4.89 -1.97
C PHE A 144 -8.24 3.42 -2.12
N THR A 145 -7.49 2.70 -2.96
CA THR A 145 -7.78 1.30 -3.27
C THR A 145 -7.43 0.40 -2.10
N VAL A 146 -8.44 -0.06 -1.38
CA VAL A 146 -8.33 -1.18 -0.43
C VAL A 146 -8.23 -2.47 -1.22
N PHE A 147 -7.15 -3.21 -1.04
CA PHE A 147 -6.84 -4.41 -1.81
C PHE A 147 -6.69 -5.68 -0.95
N GLY A 148 -6.97 -5.58 0.35
CA GLY A 148 -7.02 -6.73 1.23
C GLY A 148 -7.47 -6.39 2.64
N GLN A 149 -7.59 -7.43 3.45
CA GLN A 149 -8.02 -7.35 4.84
C GLN A 149 -7.14 -8.23 5.73
N VAL A 150 -6.70 -7.64 6.84
CA VAL A 150 -5.90 -8.29 7.88
C VAL A 150 -6.73 -9.37 8.56
N VAL A 151 -6.10 -10.52 8.82
CA VAL A 151 -6.67 -11.59 9.63
C VAL A 151 -6.88 -11.09 11.06
N GLU A 152 -8.09 -11.26 11.61
CA GLU A 152 -8.50 -10.63 12.89
C GLU A 152 -7.55 -10.98 14.04
N GLU A 153 -7.06 -12.22 14.09
CA GLU A 153 -6.12 -12.69 15.11
C GLU A 153 -4.77 -11.96 15.11
N ASP A 154 -4.39 -11.35 13.99
CA ASP A 154 -3.09 -10.69 13.80
C ASP A 154 -3.17 -9.16 14.00
N MET A 155 -4.38 -8.60 14.16
CA MET A 155 -4.59 -7.17 14.47
C MET A 155 -3.80 -6.66 15.70
N PRO A 156 -3.65 -7.43 16.80
CA PRO A 156 -2.87 -6.99 17.96
C PRO A 156 -1.40 -6.65 17.63
N VAL A 157 -0.82 -7.23 16.58
CA VAL A 157 0.55 -6.91 16.14
C VAL A 157 0.60 -5.49 15.57
N LEU A 158 -0.36 -5.12 14.72
CA LEU A 158 -0.47 -3.76 14.18
C LEU A 158 -0.77 -2.74 15.28
N GLU A 159 -1.60 -3.11 16.27
CA GLU A 159 -1.87 -2.26 17.43
C GLU A 159 -0.60 -2.02 18.26
N ALA A 160 0.23 -3.05 18.47
CA ALA A 160 1.52 -2.91 19.14
C ALA A 160 2.47 -1.97 18.38
N ILE A 161 2.55 -2.07 17.04
CA ILE A 161 3.33 -1.15 16.19
C ILE A 161 2.79 0.29 16.34
N ASN A 162 1.47 0.46 16.37
CA ASN A 162 0.84 1.78 16.54
C ASN A 162 1.12 2.40 17.92
N GLU A 163 1.46 1.64 18.95
CA GLU A 163 1.80 2.19 20.27
C GLU A 163 3.28 2.54 20.44
N LEU A 164 4.13 2.27 19.44
CA LEU A 164 5.55 2.58 19.51
C LEU A 164 5.83 4.08 19.60
N THR A 165 6.96 4.41 20.24
CA THR A 165 7.51 5.77 20.19
C THR A 165 7.80 6.15 18.75
N ARG A 166 7.52 7.39 18.37
CA ARG A 166 7.75 7.87 17.00
C ARG A 166 8.79 8.97 17.00
N CYS A 167 9.75 8.91 16.07
CA CYS A 167 10.64 10.02 15.79
C CYS A 167 10.23 10.71 14.49
N SER A 168 10.13 12.03 14.52
CA SER A 168 9.90 12.83 13.33
C SER A 168 11.17 12.91 12.47
N ASN A 169 11.03 12.70 11.17
CA ASN A 169 12.10 12.81 10.18
C ASN A 169 11.54 13.27 8.81
N SER A 170 12.37 13.27 7.78
CA SER A 170 11.99 13.72 6.43
C SER A 170 10.88 12.90 5.77
N PHE A 171 10.55 11.71 6.28
CA PHE A 171 9.54 10.80 5.76
C PHE A 171 8.26 10.77 6.61
N GLY A 172 8.21 11.56 7.68
CA GLY A 172 7.08 11.64 8.61
C GLY A 172 7.46 11.21 10.02
N ALA A 173 6.56 10.46 10.68
CA ALA A 173 6.76 9.97 12.04
C ALA A 173 7.03 8.46 12.01
N THR A 174 8.30 8.07 12.06
CA THR A 174 8.70 6.65 12.00
C THR A 174 8.57 6.00 13.38
N PRO A 175 7.90 4.83 13.49
CA PRO A 175 7.82 4.08 14.73
C PRO A 175 9.17 3.44 15.08
N MET A 176 9.51 3.46 16.37
CA MET A 176 10.82 3.06 16.87
C MET A 176 10.72 2.00 17.96
N VAL A 177 11.53 0.95 17.81
CA VAL A 177 11.65 -0.18 18.73
C VAL A 177 12.72 0.13 19.76
N ASN A 178 12.38 0.01 21.05
CA ASN A 178 13.30 0.25 22.17
C ASN A 178 14.02 1.61 22.11
N TYR A 179 13.34 2.65 21.59
CA TYR A 179 13.90 3.99 21.43
C TYR A 179 13.02 5.02 22.14
N THR A 180 13.66 5.96 22.83
CA THR A 180 12.94 6.97 23.63
C THR A 180 12.78 8.30 22.89
N GLY A 181 11.79 9.10 23.30
CA GLY A 181 11.61 10.46 22.75
C GLY A 181 12.81 11.38 22.97
N THR A 182 13.59 11.17 24.04
CA THR A 182 14.86 11.89 24.24
C THR A 182 15.88 11.50 23.18
N GLN A 183 16.00 10.22 22.86
CA GLN A 183 16.92 9.76 21.81
C GLN A 183 16.52 10.29 20.43
N CYS A 184 15.21 10.39 20.13
CA CYS A 184 14.72 11.02 18.89
C CYS A 184 15.24 12.44 18.65
N THR A 185 15.56 13.18 19.72
CA THR A 185 15.97 14.59 19.67
C THR A 185 17.43 14.82 20.03
N SER A 186 18.16 13.75 20.38
CA SER A 186 19.55 13.81 20.85
C SER A 186 20.59 13.95 19.73
N GLY A 187 20.22 13.61 18.48
CA GLY A 187 21.15 13.46 17.36
C GLY A 187 21.87 12.11 17.33
N GLU A 188 21.60 11.20 18.27
CA GLU A 188 21.99 9.79 18.17
C GLU A 188 21.32 9.16 16.95
N ALA A 189 22.12 8.50 16.11
CA ALA A 189 21.63 7.79 14.95
C ALA A 189 21.10 6.41 15.39
N PRO A 190 19.82 6.09 15.15
CA PRO A 190 19.29 4.76 15.46
C PRO A 190 19.94 3.66 14.61
N GLY A 191 20.15 2.50 15.22
CA GLY A 191 20.56 1.28 14.54
C GLY A 191 19.39 0.61 13.82
N TYR A 192 19.69 -0.37 12.97
CA TYR A 192 18.70 -1.20 12.28
C TYR A 192 17.68 -1.82 13.26
N GLU A 193 18.14 -2.25 14.43
CA GLU A 193 17.33 -2.86 15.49
C GLU A 193 16.29 -1.91 16.13
N ASN A 194 16.42 -0.61 15.89
CA ASN A 194 15.48 0.39 16.40
C ASN A 194 14.32 0.65 15.44
N PHE A 195 14.31 0.07 14.24
CA PHE A 195 13.22 0.24 13.29
C PHE A 195 12.28 -0.97 13.28
N VAL A 196 11.02 -0.73 12.92
CA VAL A 196 10.09 -1.83 12.61
C VAL A 196 10.40 -2.35 11.21
N THR A 197 11.20 -3.40 11.15
CA THR A 197 11.55 -4.06 9.89
C THR A 197 10.54 -5.13 9.50
N ILE A 198 10.27 -5.21 8.20
CA ILE A 198 9.61 -6.29 7.49
C ILE A 198 10.73 -7.15 6.89
N TYR A 199 10.96 -8.32 7.47
CA TYR A 199 12.02 -9.23 7.00
C TYR A 199 11.66 -9.81 5.63
N SER A 200 10.40 -10.24 5.48
CA SER A 200 9.83 -10.73 4.23
C SER A 200 8.32 -10.46 4.17
N VAL A 201 7.80 -10.54 2.96
CA VAL A 201 6.37 -10.74 2.72
C VAL A 201 6.26 -12.05 1.95
N ASP A 202 5.57 -13.03 2.50
CA ASP A 202 5.54 -14.39 1.94
C ASP A 202 4.12 -14.75 1.49
N ILE A 203 4.00 -15.39 0.33
CA ILE A 203 2.74 -15.97 -0.11
C ILE A 203 2.55 -17.31 0.60
N ILE A 204 1.54 -17.40 1.47
CA ILE A 204 1.30 -18.60 2.31
C ILE A 204 0.08 -19.42 1.87
N ASP A 205 -0.79 -18.86 1.03
CA ASP A 205 -1.89 -19.54 0.35
C ASP A 205 -2.09 -18.88 -1.01
N GLU A 206 -2.14 -19.65 -2.10
CA GLU A 206 -2.27 -19.20 -3.49
C GLU A 206 -3.71 -19.37 -4.04
N THR A 207 -4.70 -19.68 -3.18
CA THR A 207 -6.07 -19.96 -3.64
C THR A 207 -6.87 -18.70 -3.98
N VAL A 208 -7.47 -18.67 -5.19
CA VAL A 208 -8.10 -17.48 -5.82
C VAL A 208 -9.32 -16.87 -5.07
N VAL A 209 -9.80 -17.48 -3.99
CA VAL A 209 -11.05 -17.08 -3.33
C VAL A 209 -10.93 -17.13 -1.79
N THR A 210 -9.73 -16.88 -1.27
CA THR A 210 -9.42 -16.88 0.18
C THR A 210 -10.30 -15.90 0.96
N ASP A 211 -10.68 -14.79 0.34
CA ASP A 211 -11.44 -13.72 0.98
C ASP A 211 -12.97 -13.92 0.98
N SER A 212 -13.48 -15.04 0.45
CA SER A 212 -14.93 -15.27 0.29
C SER A 212 -15.70 -15.31 1.61
N ALA A 213 -15.03 -15.67 2.70
CA ALA A 213 -15.61 -15.68 4.04
C ALA A 213 -15.54 -14.32 4.75
N LEU A 214 -14.84 -13.32 4.18
CA LEU A 214 -14.64 -12.02 4.82
C LEU A 214 -15.85 -11.11 4.65
N SER A 215 -16.17 -10.37 5.71
CA SER A 215 -17.17 -9.31 5.68
C SER A 215 -16.55 -8.03 5.09
N LYS A 216 -16.58 -7.91 3.77
CA LYS A 216 -16.08 -6.74 3.02
C LYS A 216 -17.09 -5.59 3.04
N THR A 217 -16.62 -4.37 3.30
CA THR A 217 -17.45 -3.15 3.30
C THR A 217 -17.28 -2.43 1.96
N PRO A 218 -18.33 -2.32 1.11
CA PRO A 218 -18.24 -1.58 -0.14
C PRO A 218 -17.99 -0.07 0.08
N ASN A 219 -17.20 0.54 -0.78
CA ASN A 219 -17.11 2.00 -0.85
C ASN A 219 -18.35 2.55 -1.56
N THR A 220 -19.28 3.10 -0.79
CA THR A 220 -20.51 3.72 -1.33
C THR A 220 -20.38 5.24 -1.53
N LEU A 221 -19.29 5.86 -1.05
CA LEU A 221 -19.13 7.31 -1.04
C LEU A 221 -18.46 7.85 -2.32
N ILE A 222 -17.79 6.98 -3.09
CA ILE A 222 -17.01 7.38 -4.27
C ILE A 222 -17.86 8.07 -5.36
N ASP A 223 -19.14 7.71 -5.47
CA ASP A 223 -20.06 8.26 -6.47
C ASP A 223 -20.82 9.49 -5.98
N GLU A 224 -20.78 9.81 -4.67
CA GLU A 224 -21.54 10.92 -4.06
C GLU A 224 -20.90 12.31 -4.29
N ASP A 225 -19.60 12.37 -4.62
CA ASP A 225 -18.84 13.63 -4.83
C ASP A 225 -19.01 14.26 -6.23
N ASN A 226 -19.92 13.73 -7.07
CA ASN A 226 -20.22 14.29 -8.39
C ASN A 226 -21.35 15.35 -8.39
N THR A 227 -21.78 15.84 -7.23
CA THR A 227 -22.73 16.97 -7.20
C THR A 227 -21.97 18.30 -7.32
N PRO A 228 -22.24 19.14 -8.34
CA PRO A 228 -21.60 20.44 -8.44
C PRO A 228 -21.99 21.29 -7.23
N GLN A 229 -21.05 21.52 -6.31
CA GLN A 229 -21.26 22.43 -5.20
C GLN A 229 -21.44 23.84 -5.76
N PRO A 230 -22.57 24.54 -5.50
CA PRO A 230 -22.77 25.89 -5.97
C PRO A 230 -21.77 26.82 -5.27
N ASP A 231 -21.05 27.61 -6.06
CA ASP A 231 -20.13 28.64 -5.56
C ASP A 231 -20.88 29.64 -4.68
N THR A 232 -20.83 29.45 -3.37
CA THR A 232 -21.16 30.50 -2.40
C THR A 232 -19.96 30.71 -1.49
N GLY A 233 -19.15 31.70 -1.85
CA GLY A 233 -18.12 32.21 -0.98
C GLY A 233 -18.72 32.81 0.30
N SER A 234 -18.23 32.37 1.44
CA SER A 234 -18.19 33.15 2.68
C SER A 234 -17.25 32.45 3.66
N GLY A 235 -16.26 33.20 4.15
CA GLY A 235 -15.21 32.68 5.02
C GLY A 235 -15.71 32.23 6.39
N GLY A 236 -15.12 31.15 6.88
CA GLY A 236 -15.25 30.69 8.26
C GLY A 236 -14.09 29.75 8.55
N GLY A 237 -13.18 30.18 9.43
CA GLY A 237 -11.99 29.43 9.80
C GLY A 237 -12.34 28.11 10.48
N GLY A 238 -11.89 27.02 9.89
CA GLY A 238 -11.84 25.69 10.47
C GLY A 238 -10.48 25.09 10.11
N SER A 239 -9.78 24.56 11.11
CA SER A 239 -8.44 23.99 11.01
C SER A 239 -8.35 22.87 9.98
N LEU A 240 -7.85 23.18 8.78
CA LEU A 240 -7.50 22.21 7.75
C LEU A 240 -6.16 21.56 8.12
N PHE A 241 -6.21 20.50 8.94
CA PHE A 241 -5.11 19.55 9.05
C PHE A 241 -5.08 18.71 7.75
N TRP A 242 -4.41 19.22 6.72
CA TRP A 242 -4.07 18.43 5.54
C TRP A 242 -3.00 17.41 5.94
N LEU A 243 -3.41 16.22 6.37
CA LEU A 243 -2.51 15.08 6.52
C LEU A 243 -2.18 14.53 5.13
N LEU A 244 -1.16 15.12 4.52
CA LEU A 244 -0.51 14.60 3.32
C LEU A 244 0.05 13.22 3.65
N LEU A 245 -0.50 12.17 3.03
CA LEU A 245 0.12 10.84 2.94
C LEU A 245 1.38 10.84 2.04
N CYS A 246 1.99 12.00 1.80
CA CYS A 246 3.05 12.19 0.83
C CYS A 246 4.41 12.29 1.51
N SER A 247 5.30 11.35 1.20
CA SER A 247 6.72 11.62 1.08
C SER A 247 6.95 12.29 -0.28
N PHE A 248 7.13 13.61 -0.29
CA PHE A 248 7.70 14.28 -1.47
C PHE A 248 9.13 13.81 -1.61
N PHE A 249 9.47 13.03 -2.65
CA PHE A 249 10.70 13.12 -3.46
C PHE A 249 10.68 12.02 -4.53
N GLY A 250 10.40 12.42 -5.77
CA GLY A 250 10.59 11.59 -6.96
C GLY A 250 12.01 11.77 -7.49
N LEU A 251 12.86 10.77 -7.26
CA LEU A 251 13.98 10.41 -8.14
C LEU A 251 13.86 8.91 -8.35
N SER A 252 12.93 8.50 -9.21
CA SER A 252 12.80 7.11 -9.63
C SER A 252 14.09 6.68 -10.35
N ARG A 253 14.77 5.68 -9.81
CA ARG A 253 15.67 4.84 -10.60
C ARG A 253 14.81 3.74 -11.19
N PHE A 254 14.40 3.92 -12.44
CA PHE A 254 13.73 2.86 -13.19
C PHE A 254 14.69 1.66 -13.34
N LYS A 255 14.25 0.46 -12.96
CA LYS A 255 14.88 -0.80 -13.40
C LYS A 255 14.91 -0.77 -14.94
N ARG A 256 16.10 -0.96 -15.53
CA ARG A 256 16.29 -1.08 -16.98
C ARG A 256 16.07 -2.51 -17.45
#